data_AF-A0A8X8AS64-F1
#
_entry.id   AF-A0A8X8AS64-F1
#
_cell.length_a   1.000
_cell.length_b   1.000
_cell.length_c   1.000
_cell.angle_alpha   90.00
_cell.angle_beta   90.00
_cell.angle_gamma   90.00
#
_symmetry.space_group_name_H-M   'P 1'
#
loop_
_entity.id
_entity.type
_entity.pdbx_description
1 polymer ?
#
loop_
_entity_poly.entity_id
_entity_poly.type
_entity_poly.pdbx_seq_one_letter_code
_entity_poly.pdbx_strand_id
1 'polypeptide(L)'
;MGNQPLKLKAVVYALSPFQQKVMTGLWKDLPEKIHHNTRYLRIGSALFSSPLPSSKNSHGQRETNKSKLGYKHSKGHHYSNLSSILLKR
;
A
#
# COMPACT_ATOMS: atom_id res chain seq x y z
N MET A 1 22.68 31.03 5.06
CA MET A 1 21.66 31.27 6.11
C MET A 1 22.27 30.86 7.45
N GLY A 2 22.95 31.79 8.13
CA GLY A 2 23.55 31.54 9.45
C GLY A 2 22.63 32.08 10.54
N ASN A 3 21.91 31.19 11.22
CA ASN A 3 21.00 31.59 12.30
C ASN A 3 21.81 31.76 13.59
N GLN A 4 21.88 33.00 14.11
CA GLN A 4 22.43 33.23 15.44
C GLN A 4 21.60 32.46 16.48
N PRO A 5 22.23 31.66 17.35
CA PRO A 5 21.50 30.96 18.40
C PRO A 5 20.97 31.98 19.40
N LEU A 6 19.64 32.03 19.53
CA LEU A 6 18.97 32.81 20.57
C LEU A 6 19.39 32.26 21.94
N LYS A 7 19.99 33.11 22.77
CA LYS A 7 20.41 32.74 24.13
C LYS A 7 19.17 32.61 25.01
N LEU A 8 18.75 31.37 25.28
CA LEU A 8 17.67 31.07 26.21
C LEU A 8 18.21 30.98 27.63
N LYS A 9 17.57 31.66 28.59
CA LYS A 9 17.86 31.48 30.02
C LYS A 9 17.16 30.22 30.52
N ALA A 10 17.78 29.07 30.30
CA ALA A 10 17.28 27.78 30.80
C ALA A 10 18.36 27.11 31.65
N VAL A 11 17.95 26.52 32.78
CA VAL A 11 18.82 25.69 33.61
C VAL A 11 18.66 24.24 33.12
N VAL A 12 19.73 23.68 32.58
CA VAL A 12 19.74 22.30 32.06
C VAL A 12 20.51 21.41 33.03
N TYR A 13 19.80 20.49 33.68
CA TYR A 13 20.42 19.44 34.48
C TYR A 13 20.66 18.23 33.58
N ALA A 14 21.93 17.85 33.41
CA ALA A 14 22.32 16.68 32.66
C ALA A 14 23.00 15.67 33.59
N LEU A 15 22.65 14.39 33.42
CA LEU A 15 23.31 13.28 34.11
C LEU A 15 24.47 12.77 33.24
N SER A 16 25.55 12.30 33.88
CA SER A 16 26.69 11.71 33.18
C SER A 16 26.25 10.54 32.29
N PRO A 17 26.69 10.46 31.02
CA PRO A 17 26.32 9.37 30.10
C PRO A 17 26.70 7.99 30.63
N PHE A 18 27.72 7.90 31.50
CA PHE A 18 28.19 6.66 32.11
C PHE A 18 27.31 6.18 33.27
N GLN A 19 26.46 7.06 33.81
CA GLN A 19 25.48 6.74 34.86
C GLN A 19 24.08 6.52 34.27
N GLN A 20 23.89 6.84 32.98
CA GLN A 20 22.63 6.63 32.27
C GLN A 20 22.55 5.21 31.70
N LYS A 21 21.37 4.59 31.84
CA LYS A 21 21.14 3.24 31.32
C LYS A 21 21.02 3.31 29.79
N VAL A 22 22.07 2.86 29.11
CA VAL A 22 22.36 3.13 27.69
C VAL A 22 21.22 2.81 26.71
N MET A 23 20.26 1.93 27.01
CA MET A 23 19.19 1.57 26.07
C MET A 23 17.84 1.17 26.71
N THR A 24 17.36 1.84 27.76
CA THR A 24 16.04 1.47 28.32
C THR A 24 14.84 1.84 27.44
N GLY A 25 14.89 2.99 26.75
CA GLY A 25 13.77 3.50 25.95
C GLY A 25 13.62 2.86 24.56
N LEU A 26 14.50 1.90 24.20
CA LEU A 26 14.39 1.18 22.94
C LEU A 26 13.43 -0.01 23.05
N TRP A 27 13.42 -0.71 24.18
CA TRP A 27 12.59 -1.89 24.40
C TRP A 27 11.28 -1.60 25.14
N LYS A 28 11.28 -0.58 26.02
CA LYS A 28 10.11 -0.26 26.84
C LYS A 28 8.99 0.45 26.07
N ASP A 29 9.37 1.26 25.08
CA ASP A 29 8.43 2.15 24.38
C ASP A 29 8.12 1.66 22.96
N LEU A 30 8.49 0.42 22.62
CA LEU A 30 8.31 -0.13 21.28
C LEU A 30 6.83 -0.15 20.84
N PRO A 31 5.89 -0.64 21.67
CA PRO A 31 4.47 -0.71 21.27
C PRO A 31 3.87 0.68 21.05
N GLU A 32 4.23 1.63 21.91
CA GLU A 32 3.74 3.00 21.86
C GLU A 32 4.33 3.78 20.68
N LYS A 33 5.63 3.63 20.41
CA LYS A 33 6.29 4.23 19.25
C LYS A 33 5.79 3.66 17.93
N ILE A 34 5.51 2.35 17.86
CA ILE A 34 4.88 1.75 16.68
C ILE A 34 3.48 2.34 16.50
N HIS A 35 2.67 2.41 17.56
CA HIS A 35 1.31 2.93 17.44
C HIS A 35 1.27 4.38 16.97
N HIS A 36 2.17 5.22 17.48
CA HIS A 36 2.27 6.62 17.09
C HIS A 36 2.76 6.78 15.63
N ASN A 37 3.80 6.03 15.25
CA ASN A 37 4.40 6.15 13.92
C ASN A 37 3.51 5.55 12.82
N THR A 38 2.83 4.45 13.11
CA THR A 38 1.86 3.85 12.17
C THR A 38 0.68 4.79 11.92
N ARG A 39 0.20 5.56 12.92
CA ARG A 39 -0.88 6.54 12.70
C ARG A 39 -0.44 7.69 11.80
N TYR A 40 0.74 8.24 12.01
CA TYR A 40 1.27 9.36 11.21
C TYR A 40 1.55 8.94 9.75
N LEU A 41 2.09 7.73 9.55
CA LEU A 41 2.48 7.24 8.23
C LEU A 41 1.38 6.48 7.48
N ARG A 42 0.20 6.24 8.08
CA ARG A 42 -0.88 5.45 7.47
C ARG A 42 -1.39 6.04 6.15
N ILE A 43 -1.58 7.35 6.11
CA ILE A 43 -2.13 8.03 4.93
C ILE A 43 -1.08 8.06 3.81
N GLY A 44 0.17 8.40 4.13
CA GLY A 44 1.27 8.39 3.17
C GLY A 44 1.59 7.00 2.62
N SER A 45 1.61 5.98 3.48
CA SER A 45 1.84 4.59 3.07
C SER A 45 0.68 4.02 2.26
N ALA A 46 -0.58 4.39 2.57
CA ALA A 46 -1.73 4.03 1.75
C ALA A 46 -1.63 4.65 0.36
N LEU A 47 -1.31 5.94 0.24
CA LEU A 47 -1.20 6.62 -1.07
C LEU A 47 -0.07 6.05 -1.93
N PHE A 48 1.08 5.71 -1.33
CA PHE A 48 2.20 5.10 -2.05
C PHE A 48 1.89 3.66 -2.51
N SER A 49 1.21 2.88 -1.67
CA SER A 49 0.90 1.48 -1.97
C SER A 49 -0.36 1.30 -2.83
N SER A 50 -1.27 2.27 -2.88
CA SER A 50 -2.56 2.19 -3.60
C SER A 50 -2.48 1.81 -5.10
N PRO A 51 -1.53 2.31 -5.89
CA PRO A 51 -1.50 2.04 -7.34
C PRO A 51 -1.13 0.59 -7.70
N LEU A 52 -0.30 -0.04 -6.86
CA LEU A 52 0.31 -1.35 -7.12
C LEU A 52 -0.70 -2.51 -7.15
N PRO A 53 -1.57 -2.72 -6.13
CA PRO A 53 -2.53 -3.80 -6.13
C PRO A 53 -3.72 -3.53 -7.06
N SER A 54 -4.08 -2.25 -7.28
CA SER A 54 -5.19 -1.89 -8.16
C SER A 54 -4.87 -2.22 -9.64
N SER A 55 -3.70 -1.80 -10.12
CA SER A 55 -3.32 -1.96 -11.53
C SER A 55 -3.07 -3.42 -11.93
N LYS A 56 -2.28 -4.16 -11.14
CA LYS A 56 -1.83 -5.51 -11.54
C LYS A 56 -2.90 -6.58 -11.31
N ASN A 57 -3.66 -6.49 -10.24
CA ASN A 57 -4.52 -7.57 -9.78
C ASN A 57 -5.97 -7.38 -10.26
N SER A 58 -6.42 -6.13 -10.35
CA SER A 58 -7.81 -5.81 -10.70
C SER A 58 -7.95 -5.50 -12.18
N HIS A 59 -7.16 -4.58 -12.73
CA HIS A 59 -7.30 -4.17 -14.13
C HIS A 59 -6.86 -5.27 -15.11
N GLY A 60 -5.67 -5.86 -14.93
CA GLY A 60 -5.18 -6.94 -15.79
C GLY A 60 -6.06 -8.20 -15.76
N GLN A 61 -6.56 -8.59 -14.58
CA GLN A 61 -7.50 -9.71 -14.46
C GLN A 61 -8.86 -9.37 -15.09
N ARG A 62 -9.33 -8.12 -14.96
CA ARG A 62 -10.60 -7.69 -15.55
C ARG A 62 -10.56 -7.72 -17.07
N GLU A 63 -9.46 -7.31 -17.69
CA GLU A 63 -9.32 -7.34 -19.15
C GLU A 63 -9.18 -8.77 -19.69
N THR A 64 -8.39 -9.61 -19.03
CA THR A 64 -8.26 -11.04 -19.41
C THR A 64 -9.57 -11.81 -19.21
N ASN A 65 -10.38 -11.47 -18.21
CA ASN A 65 -11.70 -12.09 -18.02
C ASN A 65 -12.73 -11.59 -19.04
N LYS A 66 -12.70 -10.30 -19.41
CA LYS A 66 -13.56 -9.75 -20.48
C LYS A 66 -13.27 -10.39 -21.83
N SER A 67 -11.99 -10.57 -22.19
CA SER A 67 -11.61 -11.21 -23.46
C SER A 67 -12.01 -12.69 -23.50
N LYS A 68 -11.85 -13.41 -22.38
CA LYS A 68 -12.35 -14.79 -22.23
C LYS A 68 -13.87 -14.89 -22.37
N LEU A 69 -14.64 -13.94 -21.81
CA LEU A 69 -16.09 -13.91 -21.94
C LEU A 69 -16.54 -13.64 -23.38
N GLY A 70 -15.92 -12.65 -24.03
CA GLY A 70 -16.21 -12.30 -25.43
C GLY A 70 -15.93 -13.46 -26.39
N TYR A 71 -14.83 -14.20 -26.18
CA TYR A 71 -14.50 -15.39 -26.94
C TYR A 71 -15.56 -16.51 -26.79
N LYS A 72 -16.04 -16.75 -25.55
CA LYS A 72 -17.10 -17.73 -25.29
C LYS A 72 -18.41 -17.37 -25.98
N HIS A 73 -18.79 -16.09 -25.96
CA HIS A 73 -20.01 -15.60 -26.59
C HIS A 73 -19.94 -15.74 -28.13
N SER A 74 -18.81 -15.37 -28.75
CA SER A 74 -18.60 -15.50 -30.20
C SER A 74 -18.69 -16.96 -30.68
N LYS A 75 -18.09 -17.91 -29.94
CA LYS A 75 -18.22 -19.34 -30.25
C LYS A 75 -19.66 -19.85 -30.19
N GLY A 76 -20.43 -19.45 -29.19
CA GLY A 76 -21.85 -19.84 -29.07
C GLY A 76 -22.67 -19.45 -30.29
N HIS A 77 -22.48 -18.22 -30.80
CA HIS A 77 -23.12 -17.75 -32.04
C HIS A 77 -22.69 -18.59 -33.25
N HIS A 78 -21.40 -18.93 -33.34
CA HIS A 78 -20.88 -19.74 -34.45
C HIS A 78 -21.49 -21.15 -34.49
N TYR A 79 -21.68 -21.81 -33.34
CA TYR A 79 -22.33 -23.12 -33.28
C TYR A 79 -23.83 -23.06 -33.56
N SER A 80 -24.51 -22.00 -33.11
CA SER A 80 -25.95 -21.79 -33.39
C SER A 80 -26.22 -21.61 -34.89
N ASN A 81 -25.36 -20.85 -35.59
CA ASN A 81 -25.46 -20.66 -37.03
C ASN A 81 -25.20 -21.96 -37.79
N LEU A 82 -24.18 -22.73 -37.41
CA LEU A 82 -23.88 -24.02 -38.05
C LEU A 82 -25.01 -25.05 -37.85
N SER A 83 -25.61 -25.11 -36.66
CA SER A 83 -26.77 -25.97 -36.40
C SER A 83 -27.98 -25.57 -37.26
N SER A 84 -28.26 -24.27 -37.40
CA SER A 84 -29.37 -23.78 -38.22
C SER A 84 -29.17 -24.02 -39.73
N ILE A 85 -27.93 -24.09 -40.21
CA ILE A 85 -27.58 -24.37 -41.61
C ILE A 85 -27.66 -25.87 -41.88
N LEU A 86 -27.21 -26.72 -40.95
CA LEU A 86 -27.29 -28.17 -41.06
C LEU A 86 -28.73 -28.69 -41.00
N LEU A 87 -29.62 -28.03 -40.24
CA LEU A 87 -31.03 -28.40 -40.13
C LEU A 87 -31.87 -27.92 -41.33
N LYS A 88 -31.30 -27.11 -42.23
CA LYS A 88 -31.95 -26.55 -43.44
C LYS A 88 -31.52 -27.24 -44.75
N ARG A 89 -30.71 -28.29 -44.67
CA ARG A 89 -30.41 -29.21 -45.78
C ARG A 89 -31.19 -30.49 -45.61
#